data_AF-A0A410WX64-F1
#
_entry.id   AF-A0A410WX64-F1
#
_cell.length_a   1.000
_cell.length_b   1.000
_cell.length_c   1.000
_cell.angle_alpha   90.00
_cell.angle_beta   90.00
_cell.angle_gamma   90.00
#
_symmetry.space_group_name_H-M   'P 1'
#
loop_
_entity.id
_entity.type
_entity.pdbx_description
1 polymer ?
#
loop_
_entity_poly.entity_id
_entity_poly.type
_entity_poly.pdbx_seq_one_letter_code
_entity_poly.pdbx_strand_id
1 'polypeptide(L)'
;MDDNIIRFPVGFYQRKKNELGAKALICEVSPRWMEIVNTSHEKDFIANVMTLGADKKEKKLCELVLLKEDIYKLAELLKTDKT
;
A
#
# COMPACT_ATOMS: atom_id res chain seq x y z
N MET A 1 33.18 10.39 19.20
CA MET A 1 32.46 9.10 19.13
C MET A 1 31.78 9.10 17.79
N ASP A 2 32.44 8.56 16.77
CA ASP A 2 31.84 8.35 15.45
C ASP A 2 31.05 7.06 15.53
N ASP A 3 29.75 7.19 15.78
CA ASP A 3 28.84 6.06 15.78
C ASP A 3 28.87 5.40 14.41
N ASN A 4 29.20 4.11 14.40
CA ASN A 4 29.32 3.27 13.22
C ASN A 4 27.89 2.96 12.68
N ILE A 5 27.19 4.00 12.20
CA ILE A 5 25.83 3.89 11.67
C ILE A 5 25.91 3.24 10.29
N ILE A 6 25.72 1.92 10.26
CA ILE A 6 25.55 1.16 9.02
C ILE A 6 24.15 1.46 8.47
N ARG A 7 24.08 2.35 7.48
CA ARG A 7 22.84 2.64 6.75
C ARG A 7 22.59 1.53 5.74
N PHE A 8 21.66 0.63 6.05
CA PHE A 8 21.20 -0.37 5.09
C PHE A 8 20.57 0.34 3.86
N PRO A 9 20.93 -0.05 2.63
CA PRO A 9 20.31 0.53 1.44
C PRO A 9 18.83 0.16 1.41
N VAL A 10 17.98 1.13 1.71
CA VAL A 10 16.52 0.97 1.64
C VAL A 10 16.09 1.11 0.19
N GLY A 11 15.49 0.08 -0.41
CA GLY A 11 14.96 0.13 -1.78
C GLY A 11 13.84 1.16 -1.95
N PHE A 12 13.54 1.57 -3.19
CA PHE A 12 12.52 2.59 -3.48
C PHE A 12 11.17 2.29 -2.84
N TYR A 13 10.68 1.05 -2.98
CA TYR A 13 9.43 0.59 -2.38
C TYR A 13 9.42 0.74 -0.86
N GLN A 14 10.50 0.32 -0.19
CA GLN A 14 10.63 0.40 1.26
C GLN A 14 10.74 1.86 1.74
N ARG A 15 11.41 2.74 0.98
CA ARG A 15 11.42 4.19 1.28
C ARG A 15 10.01 4.78 1.21
N LYS A 16 9.27 4.48 0.14
CA LYS A 16 7.88 4.95 -0.03
C LYS A 16 6.94 4.41 1.04
N LYS A 17 7.11 3.15 1.42
CA LYS A 17 6.35 2.54 2.53
C LYS A 17 6.70 3.18 3.89
N ASN A 18 7.96 3.56 4.10
CA ASN A 18 8.36 4.27 5.31
C ASN A 18 7.80 5.70 5.35
N GLU A 19 7.72 6.39 4.21
CA GLU A 19 7.12 7.72 4.07
C GLU A 19 5.61 7.71 4.34
N LEU A 20 4.88 6.74 3.77
CA LEU A 20 3.42 6.69 3.78
C LEU A 20 2.84 5.83 4.92
N GLY A 21 3.67 5.05 5.60
CA GLY A 21 3.28 4.20 6.71
C GLY A 21 2.86 2.78 6.33
N ALA A 22 2.68 1.93 7.35
CA ALA A 22 2.49 0.49 7.18
C ALA A 22 1.19 0.08 6.47
N LYS A 23 0.18 0.95 6.47
CA LYS A 23 -1.13 0.71 5.83
C LYS A 23 -1.17 1.10 4.35
N ALA A 24 -0.08 1.62 3.81
CA ALA A 24 0.03 2.04 2.42
C ALA A 24 0.51 0.91 1.52
N LEU A 25 -0.21 0.68 0.42
CA LEU A 25 0.15 -0.20 -0.67
C LEU A 25 0.55 0.66 -1.87
N ILE A 26 1.82 0.58 -2.26
CA ILE A 26 2.44 1.51 -3.22
C ILE A 26 2.19 1.02 -4.66
N CYS A 27 1.81 1.92 -5.56
CA CYS A 27 1.84 1.66 -7.00
C CYS A 27 3.28 1.75 -7.51
N GLU A 28 3.79 0.70 -8.16
CA GLU A 28 5.17 0.70 -8.67
C GLU A 28 5.38 1.62 -9.88
N VAL A 29 4.30 1.90 -10.63
CA VAL A 29 4.36 2.63 -11.91
C VAL A 29 3.85 4.07 -11.82
N SER A 30 3.31 4.51 -10.68
CA SER A 30 2.77 5.86 -10.52
C SER A 30 2.88 6.33 -9.07
N PRO A 31 2.81 7.65 -8.80
CA PRO A 31 2.91 8.20 -7.44
C PRO A 31 1.64 7.95 -6.60
N ARG A 32 0.78 7.03 -7.01
CA ARG A 32 -0.46 6.67 -6.31
C ARG A 32 -0.19 5.58 -5.29
N TRP A 33 -1.01 5.55 -4.25
CA TRP A 33 -1.00 4.47 -3.27
C TRP A 33 -2.42 4.17 -2.83
N MET A 34 -2.63 2.97 -2.28
CA MET A 34 -3.86 2.60 -1.64
C MET A 34 -3.65 2.57 -0.13
N GLU A 35 -4.52 3.23 0.62
CA GLU A 35 -4.49 3.30 2.08
C GLU A 35 -5.67 2.54 2.67
N ILE A 36 -5.39 1.56 3.54
CA ILE A 36 -6.44 0.80 4.23
C ILE A 36 -6.99 1.63 5.40
N VAL A 37 -8.24 2.07 5.29
CA VAL A 37 -8.88 2.99 6.23
C VAL A 37 -9.51 2.24 7.39
N ASN A 38 -10.32 1.22 7.07
CA ASN A 38 -11.05 0.45 8.08
C ASN A 38 -11.42 -0.95 7.56
N THR A 39 -11.63 -1.87 8.49
CA THR A 39 -12.45 -3.06 8.25
C THR A 39 -13.90 -2.66 8.46
N SER A 40 -14.71 -2.67 7.40
CA SER A 40 -16.16 -2.48 7.53
C SER A 40 -16.76 -3.60 8.41
N HIS A 41 -17.93 -3.32 9.00
CA HIS A 41 -18.77 -4.37 9.57
C HIS A 41 -18.98 -5.46 8.52
N GLU A 42 -18.79 -6.72 8.94
CA GLU A 42 -19.00 -7.93 8.12
C GLU A 42 -17.94 -8.25 7.06
N LYS A 43 -16.65 -8.05 7.39
CA LYS A 43 -15.47 -8.69 6.74
C LYS A 43 -14.86 -7.96 5.54
N ASP A 44 -15.44 -6.87 5.06
CA ASP A 44 -14.89 -6.12 3.94
C ASP A 44 -13.88 -5.04 4.37
N PHE A 45 -12.97 -4.67 3.48
CA PHE A 45 -11.98 -3.62 3.72
C PHE A 45 -12.31 -2.38 2.91
N ILE A 46 -12.28 -1.21 3.54
CA ILE A 46 -12.38 0.07 2.84
C ILE A 46 -10.97 0.59 2.60
N ALA A 47 -10.66 0.88 1.34
CA ALA A 47 -9.37 1.39 0.93
C ALA A 47 -9.53 2.67 0.11
N ASN A 48 -8.76 3.70 0.47
CA ASN A 48 -8.70 4.93 -0.32
C ASN A 48 -7.59 4.82 -1.36
N VAL A 49 -7.89 5.15 -2.62
CA VAL A 49 -6.85 5.37 -3.62
C VAL A 49 -6.42 6.82 -3.53
N MET A 50 -5.15 7.04 -3.21
CA MET A 50 -4.54 8.32 -2.94
C MET A 50 -3.53 8.69 -4.03
N THR A 51 -3.29 9.98 -4.20
CA THR A 51 -2.25 10.53 -5.08
C THR A 51 -1.68 11.81 -4.48
N LEU A 52 -0.55 12.27 -5.00
CA LEU A 52 -0.10 13.64 -4.80
C LEU A 52 -0.83 14.58 -5.77
N GLY A 53 -1.40 15.66 -5.24
CA GLY A 53 -1.94 16.79 -6.00
C GLY A 53 -0.82 17.69 -6.54
N ALA A 54 -1.21 18.69 -7.35
CA ALA A 54 -0.27 19.65 -7.93
C ALA A 54 0.48 20.48 -6.86
N ASP A 55 -0.13 20.66 -5.69
CA ASP A 55 0.43 21.31 -4.51
C ASP A 55 1.26 20.38 -3.63
N LYS A 56 1.56 19.16 -4.11
CA LYS A 56 2.21 18.07 -3.37
C LYS A 56 1.45 17.64 -2.11
N LYS A 57 0.17 17.97 -1.98
CA LYS A 57 -0.67 17.46 -0.89
C LYS A 57 -1.34 16.15 -1.29
N GLU A 58 -1.62 15.33 -0.30
CA GLU A 58 -2.33 14.08 -0.50
C GLU A 58 -3.78 14.36 -0.93
N LYS A 59 -4.23 13.64 -1.95
CA LYS A 59 -5.58 13.74 -2.49
C LYS A 59 -6.16 12.35 -2.70
N LYS A 60 -7.35 12.11 -2.14
CA LYS A 60 -8.16 10.93 -2.43
C LYS A 60 -8.74 11.03 -3.84
N LEU A 61 -8.52 9.98 -4.65
CA LEU A 61 -9.09 9.82 -5.98
C LEU A 61 -10.44 9.09 -5.92
N CYS A 62 -10.47 7.97 -5.21
CA CYS A 62 -11.68 7.17 -5.02
C CYS A 62 -11.58 6.32 -3.75
N GLU A 63 -12.69 5.68 -3.42
CA GLU A 63 -12.79 4.66 -2.38
C GLU A 63 -13.07 3.31 -3.03
N LEU A 64 -12.44 2.27 -2.53
CA LEU A 64 -12.65 0.90 -2.93
C LEU A 64 -13.18 0.12 -1.73
N VAL A 65 -14.22 -0.67 -1.98
CA VAL A 65 -14.67 -1.72 -1.07
C VAL A 65 -14.03 -3.02 -1.56
N LEU A 66 -13.10 -3.56 -0.77
CA LEU A 66 -12.43 -4.81 -1.05
C LEU A 66 -13.16 -5.91 -0.30
N LEU A 67 -13.87 -6.76 -1.03
CA LEU A 67 -14.54 -7.91 -0.44
C LEU A 67 -13.51 -8.95 -0.02
N LYS A 68 -13.71 -9.54 1.16
CA LYS A 68 -12.79 -10.57 1.68
C LYS A 68 -12.65 -11.75 0.73
N GLU A 69 -13.73 -12.14 0.08
CA GLU A 69 -13.77 -13.26 -0.87
C GLU A 69 -12.91 -12.99 -2.11
N ASP A 70 -12.90 -11.76 -2.62
CA ASP A 70 -12.10 -11.38 -3.79
C ASP A 70 -10.61 -11.40 -3.46
N ILE A 71 -10.23 -10.93 -2.26
CA ILE A 71 -8.86 -11.02 -1.77
C ILE A 71 -8.42 -12.49 -1.64
N TYR A 72 -9.28 -13.37 -1.13
CA TYR A 72 -8.95 -14.79 -1.02
C TYR A 72 -8.77 -15.47 -2.37
N LYS A 73 -9.66 -15.21 -3.33
CA LYS A 73 -9.52 -15.73 -4.71
C LYS A 73 -8.18 -15.30 -5.32
N LEU A 74 -7.80 -14.03 -5.15
CA LEU A 74 -6.50 -13.54 -5.61
C LEU A 74 -5.33 -14.28 -4.94
N ALA A 75 -5.42 -14.51 -3.62
CA ALA A 75 -4.39 -15.24 -2.88
C ALA A 75 -4.28 -16.71 -3.31
N GLU A 76 -5.37 -17.34 -3.74
CA GLU A 76 -5.35 -18.69 -4.30
C GLU A 76 -4.64 -18.74 -5.65
N LEU A 77 -4.90 -17.77 -6.55
CA LEU A 77 -4.22 -17.66 -7.84
C LEU A 77 -2.69 -17.56 -7.67
N LEU A 78 -2.23 -16.80 -6.66
CA LEU A 78 -0.80 -16.65 -6.36
C LEU A 78 -0.15 -17.93 -5.83
N LYS A 79 -0.92 -18.90 -5.32
CA LYS A 79 -0.40 -20.21 -4.91
C LYS A 79 -0.24 -21.15 -6.11
N THR A 80 -1.07 -21.01 -7.13
CA THR A 80 -1.02 -21.84 -8.34
C THR A 80 0.12 -21.47 -9.30
N ASP A 81 0.62 -20.23 -9.27
CA ASP A 81 1.77 -19.78 -10.09
C ASP A 81 3.14 -20.29 -9.61
N LYS A 82 3.18 -21.15 -8.57
CA LYS A 82 4.39 -21.87 -8.15
C LYS A 82 4.40 -23.30 -8.73
N THR A 83 4.38 -23.41 -10.06
CA THR A 83 4.64 -24.66 -10.79
C THR A 83 5.62 -24.39 -11.91
#